data_AF-A0A959SRM1-F1
#
_entry.id   AF-A0A959SRM1-F1
#
_cell.length_a   1.000
_cell.length_b   1.000
_cell.length_c   1.000
_cell.angle_alpha   90.00
_cell.angle_beta   90.00
_cell.angle_gamma   90.00
#
_symmetry.space_group_name_H-M   'P 1'
#
loop_
_entity.id
_entity.type
_entity.pdbx_description
1 polymer ?
#
loop_
_entity_poly.entity_id
_entity_poly.type
_entity_poly.pdbx_seq_one_letter_code
_entity_poly.pdbx_strand_id
1 'polypeptide(L)'
;IEAEYVYAYNHPGNRVASLVGLNKAGHEQVAKDVAMQAAAMAPIALDKASVTEEVIAKELEIGKELAIQEGKPAEMAEKIAQGRLNKFFKESTLLAQEFIKDSKLSVEQYVQKADKDLKVVAFKRYGL
;
A
#
# COMPACT_ATOMS: atom_id res chain seq x y z
N ILE A 1 5.73 8.88 -13.54
CA ILE A 1 6.71 8.00 -12.86
C ILE A 1 7.69 7.50 -13.90
N GLU A 2 8.91 7.17 -13.50
CA GLU A 2 9.94 6.60 -14.39
C GLU A 2 10.29 5.19 -13.92
N ALA A 3 10.34 4.24 -14.85
CA ALA A 3 10.65 2.83 -14.63
C ALA A 3 10.96 2.16 -15.98
N GLU A 4 11.55 0.97 -15.97
CA GLU A 4 11.80 0.19 -17.20
C GLU A 4 10.50 -0.14 -17.94
N TYR A 5 9.43 -0.46 -17.19
CA TYR A 5 8.10 -0.67 -17.75
C TYR A 5 7.05 0.04 -16.91
N VAL A 6 6.15 0.78 -17.56
CA VAL A 6 5.06 1.50 -16.89
C VAL A 6 3.71 1.04 -17.45
N TYR A 7 2.80 0.63 -16.56
CA TYR A 7 1.42 0.32 -16.90
C TYR A 7 0.48 1.41 -16.39
N ALA A 8 -0.44 1.84 -17.24
CA ALA A 8 -1.48 2.81 -16.90
C ALA A 8 -2.85 2.12 -16.83
N TYR A 9 -3.57 2.36 -15.74
CA TYR A 9 -4.93 1.86 -15.54
C TYR A 9 -5.88 3.02 -15.29
N ASN A 10 -6.96 3.07 -16.07
CA ASN A 10 -8.10 3.96 -15.85
C ASN A 10 -9.30 3.11 -15.45
N HIS A 11 -9.84 3.34 -14.25
CA HIS A 11 -10.98 2.59 -13.76
C HIS A 11 -12.25 2.99 -14.53
N PRO A 12 -13.15 2.03 -14.86
CA PRO A 12 -14.44 2.36 -15.48
C PRO A 12 -15.16 3.48 -14.72
N GLY A 13 -15.65 4.47 -15.46
CA GLY A 13 -16.25 5.68 -14.89
C GLY A 13 -15.30 6.88 -14.77
N ASN A 14 -14.02 6.77 -15.15
CA ASN A 14 -13.08 7.88 -15.31
C ASN A 14 -12.86 8.74 -14.05
N ARG A 15 -13.10 8.19 -12.85
CA ARG A 15 -12.91 8.89 -11.58
C ARG A 15 -11.62 8.55 -10.86
N VAL A 16 -11.00 7.41 -11.20
CA VAL A 16 -9.79 6.92 -10.55
C VAL A 16 -8.86 6.35 -11.62
N ALA A 17 -7.59 6.74 -11.55
CA ALA A 17 -6.54 6.19 -12.39
C ALA A 17 -5.29 5.87 -11.55
N SER A 18 -4.51 4.91 -12.02
CA SER A 18 -3.23 4.54 -11.42
C SER A 18 -2.17 4.27 -12.49
N LEU A 19 -0.92 4.57 -12.13
CA LEU A 19 0.28 4.22 -12.87
C LEU A 19 1.14 3.31 -11.98
N VAL A 20 1.69 2.24 -12.55
CA VAL A 20 2.60 1.33 -11.85
C VAL A 20 3.85 1.12 -12.69
N GLY A 21 5.01 1.29 -12.07
CA GLY A 21 6.32 1.09 -12.68
C GLY A 21 6.97 -0.20 -12.18
N LEU A 22 7.42 -1.04 -13.09
CA LEU A 22 8.20 -2.25 -12.83
C LEU A 22 9.66 -2.05 -13.26
N ASN A 23 10.58 -2.74 -12.56
CA ASN A 23 12.00 -2.76 -12.93
C ASN A 23 12.32 -3.68 -14.11
N LYS A 24 11.33 -4.37 -14.70
CA LYS A 24 11.49 -5.24 -15.86
C LYS A 24 10.26 -5.17 -16.77
N ALA A 25 10.47 -5.23 -18.08
CA ALA A 25 9.40 -5.46 -19.06
C ALA A 25 8.95 -6.93 -19.11
N GLY A 26 7.88 -7.23 -19.86
CA GLY A 26 7.41 -8.62 -20.08
C GLY A 26 6.42 -9.17 -19.04
N HIS A 27 6.01 -8.36 -18.05
CA HIS A 27 5.11 -8.76 -16.97
C HIS A 27 3.79 -7.95 -16.96
N GLU A 28 3.20 -7.71 -18.13
CA GLU A 28 2.03 -6.84 -18.30
C GLU A 28 0.84 -7.23 -17.39
N GLN A 29 0.55 -8.52 -17.27
CA GLN A 29 -0.56 -8.99 -16.41
C GLN A 29 -0.30 -8.67 -14.93
N VAL A 30 0.94 -8.78 -14.46
CA VAL A 30 1.32 -8.40 -13.08
C VAL A 30 1.16 -6.90 -12.90
N ALA A 31 1.67 -6.10 -13.86
CA ALA A 31 1.58 -4.65 -13.80
C ALA A 31 0.12 -4.16 -13.77
N LYS A 32 -0.74 -4.78 -14.61
CA LYS A 32 -2.19 -4.53 -14.63
C LYS A 32 -2.85 -4.82 -13.29
N ASP A 33 -2.53 -5.97 -12.70
CA ASP A 33 -3.14 -6.40 -11.44
C ASP A 33 -2.72 -5.50 -10.28
N VAL A 34 -1.44 -5.11 -10.23
CA VAL A 34 -0.94 -4.13 -9.25
C VAL A 34 -1.55 -2.75 -9.48
N ALA A 35 -1.75 -2.33 -10.74
CA ALA A 35 -2.38 -1.05 -11.03
C ALA A 35 -3.85 -1.02 -10.58
N MET A 36 -4.60 -2.10 -10.83
CA MET A 36 -5.96 -2.27 -10.32
C MET A 36 -6.00 -2.27 -8.78
N GLN A 37 -5.07 -2.98 -8.14
CA GLN A 37 -4.90 -2.98 -6.69
C GLN A 37 -4.71 -1.56 -6.16
N ALA A 38 -3.75 -0.80 -6.72
CA ALA A 38 -3.48 0.57 -6.32
C ALA A 38 -4.71 1.48 -6.50
N ALA A 39 -5.45 1.33 -7.60
CA ALA A 39 -6.67 2.09 -7.83
C ALA A 39 -7.73 1.82 -6.74
N ALA A 40 -7.96 0.55 -6.42
CA ALA A 40 -9.01 0.11 -5.50
C ALA A 40 -8.68 0.36 -4.03
N MET A 41 -7.46 0.02 -3.59
CA MET A 41 -7.07 0.03 -2.18
C MET A 41 -6.46 1.35 -1.72
N ALA A 42 -6.24 2.29 -2.63
CA ALA A 42 -5.75 3.65 -2.34
C ALA A 42 -4.54 3.72 -1.38
N PRO A 43 -3.47 2.94 -1.59
CA PRO A 43 -2.27 3.04 -0.75
C PRO A 43 -1.68 4.44 -0.82
N ILE A 44 -1.15 4.92 0.30
CA ILE A 44 -0.54 6.25 0.41
C ILE A 44 0.95 6.23 0.04
N ALA A 45 1.58 5.05 0.11
CA ALA A 45 3.01 4.87 -0.11
C ALA A 45 3.30 3.48 -0.70
N LEU A 46 4.50 3.29 -1.26
CA LEU A 46 4.88 2.02 -1.88
C LEU A 46 5.12 0.96 -0.82
N ASP A 47 5.88 1.34 0.20
CA ASP A 47 6.25 0.53 1.35
C ASP A 47 6.27 1.40 2.62
N LYS A 48 6.58 0.78 3.76
CA LYS A 48 6.70 1.46 5.05
C LYS A 48 7.80 2.53 5.05
N ALA A 49 8.91 2.33 4.33
CA ALA A 49 10.02 3.27 4.28
C ALA A 49 9.68 4.55 3.51
N SER A 50 8.67 4.47 2.64
CA SER A 50 8.15 5.58 1.85
C SER A 50 7.08 6.41 2.58
N VAL A 51 6.71 6.07 3.83
CA VAL A 51 5.77 6.84 4.65
C VAL A 51 6.53 7.90 5.44
N THR A 52 6.05 9.15 5.41
CA THR A 52 6.72 10.26 6.11
C THR A 52 6.58 10.15 7.62
N GLU A 53 7.57 10.67 8.36
CA GLU A 53 7.53 10.71 9.83
C GLU A 53 6.31 11.45 10.38
N GLU A 54 5.85 12.49 9.69
CA GLU A 54 4.63 13.22 10.05
C GLU A 54 3.38 12.33 10.02
N VAL A 55 3.21 11.52 8.97
CA VAL A 55 2.10 10.57 8.89
C VAL A 55 2.22 9.50 9.98
N ILE A 56 3.44 9.00 10.23
CA ILE A 56 3.68 8.00 11.28
C ILE A 56 3.32 8.56 12.66
N ALA A 57 3.75 9.79 12.98
CA ALA A 57 3.46 10.45 14.24
C ALA A 57 1.95 10.67 14.43
N LYS A 58 1.28 11.13 13.37
CA LYS A 58 -0.17 11.35 13.37
C LYS A 58 -0.96 10.05 13.58
N GLU A 59 -0.62 8.98 12.89
CA GLU A 59 -1.29 7.68 13.07
C GLU A 59 -1.03 7.08 14.46
N LEU A 60 0.15 7.32 15.05
CA LEU A 60 0.42 6.95 16.44
C LEU A 60 -0.45 7.76 17.42
N GLU A 61 -0.56 9.06 17.23
CA GLU A 61 -1.41 9.94 18.04
C GLU A 61 -2.88 9.48 17.99
N ILE A 62 -3.43 9.31 16.79
CA ILE A 62 -4.78 8.78 16.56
C ILE A 62 -4.95 7.42 17.26
N GLY A 63 -3.97 6.52 17.11
CA GLY A 63 -3.99 5.21 17.73
C GLY A 63 -4.06 5.27 19.27
N LYS A 64 -3.33 6.20 19.89
CA LYS A 64 -3.33 6.40 21.35
C LYS A 64 -4.65 7.00 21.82
N GLU A 65 -5.12 8.05 21.15
CA GLU A 65 -6.38 8.71 21.49
C GLU A 65 -7.56 7.73 21.46
N LEU A 66 -7.66 6.92 20.39
CA LEU A 66 -8.70 5.90 20.28
C LEU A 66 -8.59 4.85 21.39
N ALA A 67 -7.38 4.40 21.75
CA ALA A 67 -7.20 3.44 22.84
C ALA A 67 -7.62 4.02 24.21
N ILE A 68 -7.35 5.31 24.46
CA ILE A 68 -7.79 6.00 25.67
C ILE A 68 -9.31 6.15 25.68
N GLN A 69 -9.94 6.51 24.56
CA GLN A 69 -11.39 6.58 24.43
C GLN A 69 -12.07 5.22 24.66
N GLU A 70 -11.40 4.13 24.31
CA GLU A 70 -11.82 2.75 24.63
C GLU A 70 -11.57 2.35 26.10
N GLY A 71 -11.15 3.29 26.95
CA GLY A 71 -10.95 3.10 28.38
C GLY A 71 -9.65 2.38 28.75
N LYS A 72 -8.66 2.33 27.87
CA LYS A 72 -7.37 1.67 28.15
C LYS A 72 -6.44 2.61 28.94
N PRO A 73 -5.65 2.08 29.90
CA PRO A 73 -4.62 2.86 30.59
C PRO A 73 -3.59 3.44 29.61
N ALA A 74 -3.01 4.61 29.93
CA ALA A 74 -2.04 5.30 29.09
C ALA A 74 -0.84 4.42 28.69
N GLU A 75 -0.33 3.62 29.61
CA GLU A 75 0.78 2.68 29.34
C GLU A 75 0.40 1.58 28.33
N MET A 76 -0.86 1.14 28.32
CA MET A 76 -1.36 0.19 27.31
C MET A 76 -1.69 0.89 25.99
N ALA A 77 -2.12 2.15 26.03
CA ALA A 77 -2.46 2.93 24.84
C ALA A 77 -1.28 3.07 23.87
N GLU A 78 -0.06 3.28 24.39
CA GLU A 78 1.17 3.32 23.59
C GLU A 78 1.37 2.03 22.78
N LYS A 79 1.29 0.89 23.47
CA LYS A 79 1.48 -0.43 22.86
C LYS A 79 0.39 -0.75 21.84
N ILE A 80 -0.85 -0.35 22.13
CA ILE A 80 -1.99 -0.51 21.22
C ILE A 80 -1.80 0.35 19.97
N ALA A 81 -1.38 1.60 20.13
CA ALA A 81 -1.09 2.51 19.02
C ALA A 81 -0.02 1.95 18.09
N GLN A 82 1.06 1.38 18.64
CA GLN A 82 2.09 0.74 17.83
C GLN A 82 1.55 -0.46 17.03
N GLY A 83 0.64 -1.25 17.62
CA GLY A 83 -0.07 -2.33 16.92
C GLY A 83 -0.95 -1.81 15.79
N ARG A 84 -1.70 -0.72 16.03
CA ARG A 84 -2.52 -0.06 15.01
C ARG A 84 -1.68 0.52 13.88
N LEU A 85 -0.54 1.14 14.19
CA LEU A 85 0.40 1.64 13.18
C LEU A 85 0.94 0.50 12.31
N ASN A 86 1.25 -0.66 12.90
CA ASN A 86 1.68 -1.83 12.12
C ASN A 86 0.57 -2.34 11.18
N LYS A 87 -0.70 -2.29 11.63
CA LYS A 87 -1.86 -2.61 10.78
C LYS A 87 -2.03 -1.57 9.67
N PHE A 88 -1.89 -0.28 9.99
CA PHE A 88 -1.92 0.82 9.03
C PHE A 88 -0.90 0.62 7.91
N PHE A 89 0.34 0.22 8.22
CA PHE A 89 1.32 -0.06 7.17
C PHE A 89 0.91 -1.21 6.26
N LYS A 90 0.31 -2.28 6.80
CA LYS A 90 -0.19 -3.40 6.00
C LYS A 90 -1.34 -2.98 5.08
N GLU A 91 -2.22 -2.10 5.55
CA GLU A 91 -3.41 -1.70 4.78
C GLU A 91 -3.15 -0.51 3.84
N SER A 92 -2.18 0.34 4.17
CA SER A 92 -1.97 1.65 3.50
C SER A 92 -0.70 1.73 2.65
N THR A 93 0.13 0.67 2.62
CA THR A 93 1.30 0.61 1.73
C THR A 93 1.12 -0.47 0.67
N LEU A 94 1.37 -0.13 -0.60
CA LEU A 94 1.01 -0.98 -1.74
C LEU A 94 1.60 -2.39 -1.63
N LEU A 95 2.88 -2.51 -1.31
CA LEU A 95 3.59 -3.80 -1.30
C LEU A 95 3.14 -4.72 -0.17
N ALA A 96 2.72 -4.17 0.97
CA ALA A 96 2.33 -4.93 2.14
C ALA A 96 0.84 -5.33 2.15
N GLN A 97 0.02 -4.69 1.31
CA GLN A 97 -1.41 -5.01 1.18
C GLN A 97 -1.64 -6.45 0.80
N GLU A 98 -2.71 -7.03 1.35
CA GLU A 98 -3.28 -8.28 0.85
C GLU A 98 -3.69 -8.10 -0.61
N PHE A 99 -3.30 -9.04 -1.45
CA PHE A 99 -3.60 -8.99 -2.86
C PHE A 99 -5.08 -9.33 -3.10
N ILE A 100 -5.83 -8.43 -3.75
CA ILE A 100 -7.29 -8.54 -3.90
C ILE A 100 -7.72 -9.86 -4.56
N LYS A 101 -6.90 -10.43 -5.44
CA LYS A 101 -7.24 -11.68 -6.14
C LYS A 101 -6.83 -12.94 -5.37
N ASP A 102 -5.96 -12.83 -4.37
CA ASP A 102 -5.55 -13.92 -3.50
C ASP A 102 -5.07 -13.34 -2.17
N SER A 103 -5.97 -13.28 -1.18
CA SER A 103 -5.69 -12.70 0.14
C SER A 103 -4.65 -13.48 0.97
N LYS A 104 -4.18 -14.65 0.48
CA LYS A 104 -3.07 -15.37 1.09
C LYS A 104 -1.71 -14.77 0.75
N LEU A 105 -1.65 -13.89 -0.24
CA LEU A 105 -0.43 -13.23 -0.71
C LEU A 105 -0.51 -11.73 -0.42
N SER A 106 0.63 -11.14 -0.07
CA SER A 106 0.80 -9.69 -0.26
C SER A 106 1.01 -9.37 -1.74
N VAL A 107 0.86 -8.09 -2.10
CA VAL A 107 1.20 -7.60 -3.45
C VAL A 107 2.66 -7.90 -3.79
N GLU A 108 3.59 -7.68 -2.85
CA GLU A 108 5.01 -8.01 -3.05
C GLU A 108 5.22 -9.50 -3.33
N GLN A 109 4.57 -10.37 -2.55
CA GLN A 109 4.68 -11.82 -2.74
C GLN A 109 4.08 -12.26 -4.09
N TYR A 110 2.97 -11.66 -4.50
CA TYR A 110 2.38 -11.91 -5.81
C TYR A 110 3.34 -11.53 -6.95
N VAL A 111 3.99 -10.36 -6.87
CA VAL A 111 4.98 -9.90 -7.85
C VAL A 111 6.18 -10.84 -7.90
N GLN A 112 6.74 -11.20 -6.73
CA GLN A 112 7.91 -12.10 -6.63
C GLN A 112 7.61 -13.54 -7.04
N LYS A 113 6.35 -13.98 -6.94
CA LYS A 113 5.91 -15.30 -7.40
C LYS A 113 5.90 -15.39 -8.94
N ALA A 114 5.73 -14.26 -9.64
CA ALA A 114 5.82 -14.21 -11.09
C ALA A 114 7.28 -14.21 -11.58
N ASP A 115 8.15 -13.45 -10.91
CA ASP A 115 9.61 -13.46 -11.09
C ASP A 115 10.26 -12.93 -9.81
N LYS A 116 11.21 -13.69 -9.25
CA LYS A 116 11.87 -13.38 -7.96
C LYS A 116 12.60 -12.03 -7.95
N ASP A 117 13.05 -11.58 -9.11
CA ASP A 117 13.80 -10.32 -9.27
C ASP A 117 12.91 -9.16 -9.75
N LEU A 118 11.61 -9.41 -9.95
CA LEU A 118 10.64 -8.40 -10.33
C LEU A 118 10.26 -7.54 -9.13
N LYS A 119 10.25 -6.22 -9.34
CA LYS A 119 9.94 -5.22 -8.32
C LYS A 119 9.02 -4.16 -8.88
N VAL A 120 8.06 -3.73 -8.05
CA VAL A 120 7.36 -2.47 -8.26
C VAL A 120 8.26 -1.37 -7.71
N VAL A 121 8.70 -0.47 -8.59
CA VAL A 121 9.66 0.60 -8.23
C VAL A 121 8.99 1.95 -8.01
N ALA A 122 7.80 2.14 -8.57
CA ALA A 122 7.04 3.36 -8.42
C ALA A 122 5.56 3.11 -8.66
N PHE A 123 4.70 3.91 -8.03
CA PHE A 123 3.31 4.01 -8.43
C PHE A 123 2.81 5.45 -8.26
N LYS A 124 1.72 5.78 -8.94
CA LYS A 124 0.95 7.00 -8.69
C LYS A 124 -0.52 6.65 -8.80
N ARG A 125 -1.33 7.22 -7.92
CA ARG A 125 -2.79 7.12 -7.98
C ARG A 125 -3.37 8.52 -8.03
N TYR A 126 -4.42 8.71 -8.81
CA TYR A 126 -5.21 9.93 -8.85
C TYR A 126 -6.69 9.56 -8.75
N GLY A 127 -7.46 10.34 -7.99
CA GLY A 127 -8.90 10.21 -7.83
C GLY A 127 -9.58 11.57 -7.78
N LEU A 128 -10.79 11.68 -8.34
CA LEU A 128 -11.64 12.88 -8.37
C LEU A 128 -12.68 12.93 -7.25
#